data_AF-A0A1F8S8Z4-F1
#
_entry.id   AF-A0A1F8S8Z4-F1
#
_cell.length_a   1.000
_cell.length_b   1.000
_cell.length_c   1.000
_cell.angle_alpha   90.00
_cell.angle_beta   90.00
_cell.angle_gamma   90.00
#
_symmetry.space_group_name_H-M   'P 1'
#
loop_
_entity.id
_entity.type
_entity.pdbx_description
1 polymer ?
#
loop_
_entity_poly.entity_id
_entity_poly.type
_entity_poly.pdbx_seq_one_letter_code
_entity_poly.pdbx_strand_id
1 'polypeptide(L)'
;MPTISTHVLDTEAGAPARGVHVSLYKLGEDDRPIRLTQALTDDDGRIRDLLGRPMSTGIYRLEFNLAGTRGPGTGGDRFFRRLTLELRVDDVARSYHVPLLLAPFALTTYRGT
;
A
#
# COMPACT_ATOMS: atom_id res chain seq x y z
N MET A 1 9.68 15.04 -7.61
CA MET A 1 8.22 15.14 -7.79
C MET A 1 7.55 14.46 -6.60
N PRO A 2 6.43 15.01 -6.08
CA PRO A 2 5.65 14.39 -5.01
C PRO A 2 5.15 12.99 -5.42
N THR A 3 5.22 12.03 -4.51
CA THR A 3 4.87 10.63 -4.76
C THR A 3 3.86 10.11 -3.74
N ILE A 4 3.14 9.04 -4.10
CA ILE A 4 2.51 8.15 -3.12
C ILE A 4 3.38 6.91 -3.06
N SER A 5 3.88 6.56 -1.87
CA SER A 5 4.78 5.43 -1.68
C SER A 5 4.34 4.54 -0.54
N THR A 6 4.82 3.30 -0.52
CA THR A 6 4.57 2.36 0.57
C THR A 6 5.81 1.56 0.91
N HIS A 7 5.81 0.98 2.10
CA HIS A 7 6.79 0.03 2.61
C HIS A 7 6.03 -1.00 3.43
N VAL A 8 6.08 -2.26 3.02
CA VAL A 8 5.39 -3.36 3.67
C VAL A 8 6.43 -4.19 4.42
N LEU A 9 6.24 -4.30 5.74
CA LEU A 9 7.11 -5.06 6.63
C LEU A 9 6.32 -6.21 7.24
N ASP A 10 6.86 -7.43 7.15
CA ASP A 10 6.38 -8.56 7.93
C ASP A 10 7.02 -8.50 9.33
N THR A 11 6.21 -8.23 10.34
CA THR A 11 6.69 -8.06 11.72
C THR A 11 6.91 -9.39 12.44
N GLU A 12 6.33 -10.48 11.95
CA GLU A 12 6.63 -11.83 12.47
C GLU A 12 8.01 -12.29 11.97
N ALA A 13 8.31 -12.01 10.70
CA ALA A 13 9.62 -12.29 10.10
C ALA A 13 10.72 -11.33 10.54
N GLY A 14 10.35 -10.11 10.94
CA GLY A 14 11.28 -9.00 11.08
C GLY A 14 11.94 -8.62 9.75
N ALA A 15 11.22 -8.76 8.63
CA ALA A 15 11.78 -8.61 7.28
C ALA A 15 10.81 -7.90 6.32
N PRO A 16 11.29 -7.34 5.21
CA PRO A 16 10.42 -6.76 4.20
C PRO A 16 9.50 -7.79 3.55
N ALA A 17 8.24 -7.40 3.33
CA ALA A 17 7.29 -8.22 2.60
C ALA A 17 7.43 -7.93 1.09
N ARG A 18 8.27 -8.73 0.43
CA ARG A 18 8.50 -8.68 -1.02
C ARG A 18 7.30 -9.23 -1.80
N GLY A 19 7.04 -8.66 -2.98
CA GLY A 19 6.07 -9.21 -3.93
C GLY A 19 4.60 -9.01 -3.53
N VAL A 20 4.33 -8.07 -2.64
CA VAL A 20 2.96 -7.67 -2.29
C VAL A 20 2.42 -6.82 -3.44
N HIS A 21 1.31 -7.25 -4.03
CA HIS A 21 0.61 -6.47 -5.05
C HIS A 21 -0.13 -5.30 -4.40
N VAL A 22 0.19 -4.08 -4.84
CA VAL A 22 -0.48 -2.86 -4.37
C VAL A 22 -1.04 -2.10 -5.56
N SER A 23 -2.33 -1.77 -5.49
CA SER A 23 -3.04 -0.99 -6.49
C SER A 23 -3.36 0.40 -5.94
N LEU A 24 -3.18 1.42 -6.77
CA LEU A 24 -3.59 2.79 -6.48
C LEU A 24 -4.78 3.18 -7.35
N TYR A 25 -5.80 3.75 -6.72
CA TYR A 25 -6.96 4.32 -7.38
C TYR A 25 -7.11 5.79 -6.97
N LYS A 26 -7.82 6.55 -7.80
CA LYS A 26 -8.41 7.83 -7.43
C LYS A 26 -9.92 7.70 -7.45
N LEU A 27 -10.61 8.21 -6.44
CA LEU A 27 -12.07 8.21 -6.43
C LEU A 27 -12.59 9.33 -7.33
N GLY A 28 -13.56 9.01 -8.17
CA GLY A 28 -14.36 9.98 -8.92
C GLY A 28 -15.35 10.72 -8.03
N GLU A 29 -16.12 11.65 -8.61
CA GLU A 29 -17.14 12.42 -7.89
C GLU A 29 -18.28 11.55 -7.34
N ASP A 30 -18.48 10.35 -7.91
CA ASP A 30 -19.48 9.36 -7.49
C ASP A 30 -18.88 8.25 -6.60
N ASP A 31 -17.72 8.51 -5.99
CA ASP A 31 -16.93 7.56 -5.19
C ASP A 31 -16.48 6.29 -5.94
N ARG A 32 -16.63 6.24 -7.28
CA ARG A 32 -16.13 5.11 -8.05
C ARG A 32 -14.60 5.15 -8.14
N PRO A 33 -13.90 4.07 -7.77
CA PRO A 33 -12.45 4.01 -7.86
C PRO A 33 -12.00 3.83 -9.31
N ILE A 34 -11.22 4.78 -9.82
CA ILE A 34 -10.53 4.69 -11.11
C ILE A 34 -9.09 4.25 -10.86
N ARG A 35 -8.71 3.05 -11.33
CA ARG A 35 -7.35 2.53 -11.13
C ARG A 35 -6.35 3.39 -11.88
N LEU A 36 -5.36 3.89 -11.17
CA LEU A 36 -4.25 4.65 -11.74
C LEU A 36 -3.09 3.73 -12.09
N THR A 37 -2.65 2.92 -11.13
CA THR A 37 -1.46 2.07 -11.26
C THR A 37 -1.60 0.80 -10.41
N GLN A 38 -0.71 -0.15 -10.65
CA GLN A 38 -0.50 -1.32 -9.81
C GLN A 38 0.97 -1.71 -9.88
N ALA A 39 1.56 -2.11 -8.76
CA ALA A 39 2.94 -2.55 -8.68
C ALA A 39 3.13 -3.65 -7.63
N LEU A 40 4.33 -4.24 -7.62
CA LEU A 40 4.79 -5.21 -6.62
C LEU A 40 5.81 -4.53 -5.72
N THR A 41 5.79 -4.83 -4.42
CA THR A 41 6.87 -4.43 -3.54
C THR A 41 8.19 -5.09 -3.95
N ASP A 42 9.27 -4.31 -3.93
CA ASP A 42 10.63 -4.76 -4.25
C ASP A 42 11.24 -5.63 -3.13
N ASP A 43 12.53 -5.96 -3.25
CA ASP A 43 13.25 -6.79 -2.27
C ASP A 43 13.38 -6.11 -0.89
N ASP A 44 13.20 -4.78 -0.82
CA ASP A 44 13.12 -4.00 0.42
C ASP A 44 11.66 -3.74 0.83
N GLY A 45 10.69 -4.47 0.25
CA GLY A 45 9.28 -4.35 0.60
C GLY A 45 8.66 -3.01 0.17
N ARG A 46 9.28 -2.26 -0.73
CA ARG A 46 8.88 -0.90 -1.08
C ARG A 46 8.23 -0.79 -2.45
N ILE A 47 7.39 0.23 -2.57
CA ILE A 47 7.05 0.85 -3.86
C ILE A 47 7.30 2.34 -3.71
N ARG A 48 8.32 2.85 -4.41
CA ARG A 48 8.81 4.23 -4.26
C ARG A 48 7.88 5.27 -4.86
N ASP A 49 7.17 4.90 -5.92
CA ASP A 49 6.17 5.75 -6.56
C ASP A 49 5.05 4.90 -7.16
N LEU A 50 3.87 4.98 -6.54
CA LEU A 50 2.62 4.44 -7.06
C LEU A 50 1.88 5.44 -7.94
N LEU A 51 2.23 6.72 -7.94
CA LEU A 51 1.47 7.71 -8.69
C LEU A 51 1.82 7.62 -10.18
N GLY A 52 3.11 7.58 -10.52
CA GLY A 52 3.62 7.49 -11.90
C GLY A 52 3.19 8.65 -12.80
N ARG A 53 2.64 9.72 -12.22
CA ARG A 53 2.06 10.90 -12.90
C ARG A 53 2.01 12.09 -11.95
N PRO A 54 1.71 13.33 -12.39
CA PRO A 54 1.55 14.46 -11.49
C PRO A 54 0.42 14.29 -10.47
N MET A 55 0.65 14.72 -9.23
CA MET A 55 -0.32 14.64 -8.15
C MET A 55 -1.43 15.68 -8.30
N SER A 56 -2.65 15.29 -7.98
CA SER A 56 -3.82 16.19 -7.90
C SER A 56 -4.58 15.95 -6.60
N THR A 57 -5.28 16.96 -6.10
CA THR A 57 -6.08 16.86 -4.86
C THR A 57 -7.22 15.86 -5.00
N GLY A 58 -7.71 15.35 -3.87
CA GLY A 58 -8.86 14.45 -3.79
C GLY A 58 -8.59 13.20 -2.94
N ILE A 59 -9.47 12.20 -3.10
CA ILE A 59 -9.36 10.93 -2.38
C ILE A 59 -8.68 9.89 -3.28
N TYR A 60 -7.61 9.30 -2.76
CA TYR A 60 -6.94 8.15 -3.34
C TYR A 60 -7.30 6.91 -2.54
N ARG A 61 -7.28 5.75 -3.17
CA ARG A 61 -7.46 4.47 -2.50
C ARG A 61 -6.24 3.59 -2.76
N LEU A 62 -5.61 3.11 -1.70
CA LEU A 62 -4.59 2.07 -1.73
C LEU A 62 -5.24 0.72 -1.43
N GLU A 63 -4.96 -0.27 -2.25
CA GLU A 63 -5.37 -1.65 -2.01
C GLU A 63 -4.14 -2.56 -1.97
N PHE A 64 -3.90 -3.18 -0.83
CA PHE A 64 -2.87 -4.19 -0.62
C PHE A 64 -3.49 -5.57 -0.76
N ASN A 65 -3.02 -6.35 -1.73
CA ASN A 65 -3.39 -7.75 -1.86
C ASN A 65 -2.45 -8.61 -1.01
N LEU A 66 -2.99 -9.14 0.08
CA LEU A 66 -2.24 -9.94 1.06
C LEU A 66 -2.41 -11.45 0.82
N ALA A 67 -3.34 -11.84 -0.05
CA ALA A 67 -3.55 -13.22 -0.45
C ALA A 67 -2.28 -13.81 -1.09
N GLY A 68 -1.89 -15.03 -0.71
CA GLY A 68 -0.68 -15.67 -1.22
C GLY A 68 0.63 -15.11 -0.67
N THR A 69 0.60 -14.01 0.10
CA THR A 69 1.77 -13.63 0.92
C THR A 69 1.89 -14.66 2.05
N ARG A 70 3.06 -15.27 2.21
CA ARG A 70 3.32 -16.24 3.29
C ARG A 70 4.14 -15.58 4.38
N GLY A 71 3.79 -15.82 5.63
CA GLY A 71 4.66 -15.51 6.77
C GLY A 71 5.67 -16.65 6.98
N PRO A 72 6.80 -16.39 7.64
CA PRO A 72 7.66 -17.48 8.11
C PRO A 72 6.88 -18.38 9.07
N GLY A 73 6.93 -19.69 8.86
CA GLY A 73 6.28 -20.66 9.74
C GLY A 73 4.78 -20.88 9.50
N THR A 74 4.12 -20.09 8.64
CA THR A 74 2.72 -20.34 8.25
C THR A 74 2.68 -21.25 7.03
N GLY A 75 2.37 -22.54 7.21
CA GLY A 75 2.14 -23.49 6.11
C GLY A 75 0.87 -23.20 5.27
N GLY A 76 0.19 -22.06 5.49
CA GLY A 76 -1.08 -21.70 4.87
C GLY A 76 -1.17 -20.21 4.49
N ASP A 77 -2.30 -19.83 3.89
CA ASP A 77 -2.61 -18.44 3.56
C ASP A 77 -2.82 -17.58 4.83
N ARG A 78 -2.45 -16.31 4.77
CA ARG A 78 -2.69 -15.34 5.86
C ARG A 78 -4.18 -15.14 6.14
N PHE A 79 -4.49 -14.83 7.40
CA PHE A 79 -5.84 -14.48 7.84
C PHE A 79 -6.38 -13.24 7.10
N PHE A 80 -5.60 -12.17 7.04
CA PHE A 80 -5.95 -11.00 6.22
C PHE A 80 -5.64 -11.25 4.75
N ARG A 81 -6.67 -11.09 3.91
CA ARG A 81 -6.57 -11.31 2.45
C ARG A 81 -6.37 -10.02 1.67
N ARG A 82 -6.85 -8.90 2.19
CA ARG A 82 -6.80 -7.58 1.54
C ARG A 82 -6.91 -6.48 2.59
N LEU A 83 -6.18 -5.39 2.40
CA LEU A 83 -6.36 -4.13 3.11
C LEU A 83 -6.62 -3.02 2.10
N THR A 84 -7.69 -2.26 2.31
CA THR A 84 -8.03 -1.10 1.48
C THR A 84 -8.10 0.13 2.38
N LEU A 85 -7.42 1.20 1.98
CA LEU A 85 -7.33 2.46 2.72
C LEU A 85 -7.60 3.63 1.78
N GLU A 86 -8.29 4.64 2.27
CA GLU A 86 -8.52 5.88 1.54
C GLU A 86 -7.72 7.03 2.13
N LEU A 87 -7.13 7.84 1.25
CA LEU A 87 -6.20 8.90 1.58
C LEU A 87 -6.70 10.20 1.00
N ARG A 88 -6.91 11.17 1.87
CA ARG A 88 -7.17 12.54 1.45
C ARG A 88 -5.86 13.26 1.16
N VAL A 89 -5.72 13.74 -0.08
CA VAL A 89 -4.59 14.53 -0.57
C VAL A 89 -5.08 15.95 -0.81
N ASP A 90 -4.62 16.88 0.03
CA ASP A 90 -4.91 18.32 -0.13
C ASP A 90 -3.67 19.12 -0.55
N ASP A 91 -2.46 18.65 -0.25
CA ASP A 91 -1.20 19.31 -0.57
C ASP A 91 -0.43 18.53 -1.63
N VAL A 92 -0.57 18.95 -2.88
CA VAL A 92 0.04 18.30 -4.04
C VAL A 92 1.54 18.55 -4.15
N ALA A 93 2.14 19.36 -3.28
CA ALA A 93 3.58 19.61 -3.23
C ALA A 93 4.33 18.63 -2.31
N ARG A 94 3.62 17.75 -1.58
CA ARG A 94 4.19 16.80 -0.62
C ARG A 94 4.05 15.35 -1.07
N SER A 95 5.06 14.55 -0.76
CA SER A 95 4.93 13.09 -0.86
C SER A 95 4.12 12.53 0.31
N TYR A 96 3.43 11.42 0.06
CA TYR A 96 2.65 10.69 1.04
C TYR A 96 3.21 9.27 1.14
N HIS A 97 3.83 8.96 2.28
CA HIS A 97 4.31 7.60 2.57
C HIS A 97 3.29 6.87 3.45
N VAL A 98 2.89 5.65 3.03
CA VAL A 98 1.82 4.88 3.67
C VAL A 98 2.31 3.46 3.92
N PRO A 99 3.11 3.24 4.97
CA PRO A 99 3.62 1.92 5.29
C PRO A 99 2.54 0.99 5.82
N LEU A 100 2.82 -0.31 5.73
CA LEU A 100 2.01 -1.39 6.29
C LEU A 100 2.90 -2.32 7.11
N LEU A 101 2.65 -2.40 8.41
CA LEU A 101 3.20 -3.43 9.29
C LEU A 101 2.21 -4.59 9.32
N LEU A 102 2.66 -5.75 8.85
CA LEU A 102 1.88 -6.95 8.64
C LEU A 102 2.29 -8.02 9.66
N ALA A 103 1.39 -8.31 10.60
CA ALA A 103 1.47 -9.46 11.50
C ALA A 103 0.42 -10.51 11.10
N PRO A 104 0.50 -11.76 11.57
CA PRO A 104 -0.48 -12.81 11.27
C PRO A 104 -1.94 -12.40 11.54
N PHE A 105 -2.16 -11.70 12.65
CA PHE A 105 -3.49 -11.31 13.14
C PHE A 105 -3.58 -9.84 13.55
N ALA A 106 -2.61 -9.00 13.15
CA ALA A 106 -2.70 -7.55 13.29
C ALA A 106 -2.15 -6.83 12.05
N LEU A 107 -2.74 -5.68 11.72
CA LEU A 107 -2.25 -4.75 10.69
C LEU A 107 -2.06 -3.38 11.32
N THR A 108 -0.99 -2.68 10.99
CA THR A 108 -0.80 -1.28 11.39
C THR A 108 -0.34 -0.46 10.19
N THR A 109 -0.94 0.72 10.03
CA THR A 109 -0.60 1.69 8.99
C THR A 109 -0.65 3.09 9.57
N TYR A 110 0.05 4.03 8.94
CA TYR A 110 0.10 5.43 9.36
C TYR A 110 0.54 6.31 8.18
N ARG A 111 0.51 7.63 8.35
CA ARG A 111 1.14 8.56 7.39
C ARG A 111 2.59 8.78 7.79
N GLY A 112 3.52 8.20 7.04
CA GLY A 112 4.94 8.47 7.16
C GLY A 112 5.31 9.86 6.59
N THR A 113 6.54 10.27 6.89
CA THR A 113 7.18 11.47 6.31
C THR A 113 7.92 11.16 5.03
#